data_AF-A0A3S5D7J4-F1
#
_entry.id   AF-A0A3S5D7J4-F1
#
_cell.length_a   1.000
_cell.length_b   1.000
_cell.length_c   1.000
_cell.angle_alpha   90.00
_cell.angle_beta   90.00
_cell.angle_gamma   90.00
#
_symmetry.space_group_name_H-M   'P 1'
#
loop_
_entity.id
_entity.type
_entity.pdbx_description
1 polymer ?
#
loop_
_entity_poly.entity_id
_entity_poly.type
_entity_poly.pdbx_seq_one_letter_code
_entity_poly.pdbx_strand_id
1 'polypeptide(L)'
;MLDARKLTKMQKGNPDSWVDVKQRLPMLSQKRYYPQLTYGYARGREAYNYVENIRRYQVSLVGYLQEKEKKAAQTAQAQAALGRGYPTVAPDLALNLD
;
A
#
# COMPACT_ATOMS: atom_id res chain seq x y z
N MET A 1 15.01 14.73 -9.43
CA MET A 1 13.73 14.41 -10.10
C MET A 1 13.66 14.92 -11.54
N LEU A 2 14.08 16.16 -11.82
CA LEU A 2 14.00 16.75 -13.16
C LEU A 2 14.73 15.93 -14.24
N ASP A 3 15.92 15.42 -13.94
CA ASP A 3 16.68 14.61 -14.91
C ASP A 3 16.00 13.28 -15.24
N ALA A 4 15.31 12.63 -14.29
CA ALA A 4 14.53 11.43 -14.56
C ALA A 4 13.36 11.74 -15.51
N ARG A 5 12.66 12.87 -15.30
CA ARG A 5 11.58 13.33 -16.17
C ARG A 5 12.09 13.71 -17.57
N LYS A 6 13.21 14.42 -17.65
CA LYS A 6 13.89 14.76 -18.91
C LYS A 6 14.28 13.51 -19.68
N LEU A 7 14.92 12.54 -19.01
CA LEU A 7 15.30 11.27 -19.62
C LEU A 7 14.08 10.47 -20.08
N THR A 8 12.99 10.50 -19.32
CA THR A 8 11.71 9.86 -19.68
C THR A 8 11.14 10.47 -20.96
N LYS A 9 11.09 11.81 -21.05
CA LYS A 9 10.65 12.53 -22.26
C LYS A 9 11.56 12.21 -23.46
N MET A 10 12.88 12.20 -23.28
CA MET A 10 13.85 11.85 -24.33
C MET A 10 13.64 10.43 -24.87
N GLN A 11 13.21 9.50 -24.02
CA GLN A 11 12.92 8.12 -24.39
C GLN A 11 11.45 7.88 -24.73
N LYS A 12 10.71 8.94 -25.08
CA LYS A 12 9.30 8.90 -25.52
C LYS A 12 8.31 8.34 -24.48
N GLY A 13 8.67 8.36 -23.19
CA GLY A 13 7.75 8.06 -22.10
C GLY A 13 7.05 9.33 -21.57
N ASN A 14 6.02 9.15 -20.75
CA ASN A 14 5.31 10.25 -20.11
C ASN A 14 6.06 10.75 -18.85
N PRO A 15 6.59 11.98 -18.85
CA PRO A 15 7.33 12.52 -17.70
C PRO A 15 6.44 12.85 -16.48
N ASP A 16 5.12 12.79 -16.63
CA ASP A 16 4.13 13.02 -15.56
C ASP A 16 3.54 11.70 -15.04
N SER A 17 3.88 10.57 -15.65
CA SER A 17 3.55 9.23 -15.18
C SER A 17 4.65 8.69 -14.26
N TRP A 18 4.32 8.41 -13.00
CA TRP A 18 5.26 7.72 -12.10
C TRP A 18 5.71 6.37 -12.68
N VAL A 19 4.80 5.64 -13.33
CA VAL A 19 5.09 4.31 -13.91
C VAL A 19 6.18 4.40 -14.97
N ASP A 20 6.20 5.47 -15.75
CA ASP A 20 7.20 5.67 -16.81
C ASP A 20 8.51 6.22 -16.23
N VAL A 21 8.40 7.22 -15.34
CA VAL A 21 9.55 7.89 -14.71
C VAL A 21 10.35 6.92 -13.85
N LYS A 22 9.70 6.04 -13.09
CA LYS A 22 10.40 5.13 -12.18
C LYS A 22 11.35 4.17 -12.90
N GLN A 23 11.03 3.81 -14.15
CA GLN A 23 11.89 2.96 -14.98
C GLN A 23 13.24 3.64 -15.31
N ARG A 24 13.30 4.98 -15.32
CA ARG A 24 14.49 5.76 -15.67
C ARG A 24 15.35 6.11 -14.47
N LEU A 25 14.82 6.02 -13.25
CA LEU A 25 15.57 6.34 -12.04
C LEU A 25 16.89 5.54 -11.93
N PRO A 26 16.93 4.21 -12.12
CA PRO A 26 18.21 3.47 -12.07
C PRO A 26 19.21 3.86 -13.16
N MET A 27 18.79 4.55 -14.21
CA MET A 27 19.66 4.96 -15.32
C MET A 27 20.51 6.18 -14.96
N LEU A 28 20.11 6.96 -13.95
CA LEU A 28 20.83 8.17 -13.53
C LEU A 28 22.22 7.89 -12.93
N SER A 29 22.50 6.64 -12.56
CA SER A 29 23.82 6.22 -12.06
C SER A 29 24.69 5.62 -13.17
N GLN A 30 24.17 5.43 -14.38
CA GLN A 30 24.88 4.78 -15.47
C GLN A 30 25.68 5.80 -16.29
N LYS A 31 26.97 5.52 -16.52
CA LYS A 31 27.90 6.39 -17.27
C LYS A 31 27.45 6.75 -18.68
N ARG A 32 26.63 5.89 -19.31
CA ARG A 32 26.02 6.19 -20.61
C ARG A 32 25.04 7.36 -20.56
N TYR A 33 24.38 7.59 -19.44
CA TYR A 33 23.27 8.53 -19.34
C TYR A 33 23.61 9.76 -18.49
N TYR A 34 24.34 9.63 -17.38
CA TYR A 34 24.53 10.79 -16.51
C TYR A 34 25.33 11.97 -17.12
N PRO A 35 26.28 11.80 -18.06
CA PRO A 35 27.02 12.93 -18.63
C PRO A 35 26.16 13.89 -19.46
N GLN A 36 25.01 13.45 -19.95
CA GLN A 36 24.05 14.24 -20.74
C GLN A 36 22.92 14.83 -19.89
N LEU A 37 22.91 14.56 -18.58
CA LEU A 37 21.94 15.09 -17.62
C LEU A 37 22.38 16.45 -17.11
N THR A 38 21.43 17.28 -16.67
CA THR A 38 21.74 18.63 -16.19
C THR A 38 22.51 18.60 -14.87
N TYR A 39 22.19 17.66 -13.98
CA TYR A 39 22.82 17.56 -12.66
C TYR A 39 23.81 16.39 -12.54
N GLY A 40 24.03 15.64 -13.62
CA GLY A 40 25.00 14.56 -13.66
C GLY A 40 24.57 13.30 -12.90
N TYR A 41 25.53 12.66 -12.25
CA TYR A 41 25.34 11.37 -11.57
C TYR A 41 24.36 11.48 -10.41
N ALA A 42 23.43 10.53 -10.31
CA ALA A 42 22.59 10.37 -9.14
C ALA A 42 22.36 8.90 -8.79
N ARG A 43 22.21 8.61 -7.49
CA ARG A 43 21.91 7.26 -6.96
C ARG A 43 20.45 6.87 -7.17
N GLY A 44 19.98 6.87 -8.42
CA GLY A 44 18.55 6.74 -8.70
C GLY A 44 17.95 5.36 -8.38
N ARG A 45 18.76 4.30 -8.27
CA ARG A 45 18.29 3.00 -7.74
C ARG A 45 17.77 3.10 -6.31
N GLU A 46 18.42 3.91 -5.47
CA GLU A 46 17.98 4.09 -4.08
C GLU A 46 16.66 4.85 -4.01
N ALA A 47 16.51 5.91 -4.81
CA ALA A 47 15.26 6.64 -4.92
C ALA A 47 14.11 5.75 -5.40
N TYR A 48 14.36 4.87 -6.38
CA TYR A 48 13.40 3.86 -6.82
C TYR A 48 13.00 2.93 -5.65
N ASN A 49 13.98 2.34 -4.97
CA ASN A 49 13.74 1.40 -3.88
C ASN A 49 12.96 2.06 -2.73
N TYR A 50 13.31 3.29 -2.37
CA TYR A 50 12.66 4.04 -1.31
C TYR A 50 11.16 4.23 -1.58
N VAL A 51 10.79 4.70 -2.78
CA VAL A 51 9.39 4.93 -3.14
C VAL A 51 8.62 3.62 -3.26
N GLU A 52 9.21 2.58 -3.87
CA GLU A 52 8.51 1.30 -4.01
C GLU A 52 8.33 0.59 -2.67
N ASN A 53 9.24 0.77 -1.71
CA ASN A 53 9.06 0.29 -0.34
C ASN A 53 7.87 0.98 0.35
N ILE A 54 7.78 2.32 0.27
CA ILE A 54 6.63 3.07 0.81
C ILE A 54 5.31 2.54 0.22
N ARG A 55 5.26 2.37 -1.11
CA ARG A 55 4.05 1.85 -1.79
C ARG A 55 3.69 0.44 -1.33
N ARG A 56 4.69 -0.44 -1.18
CA ARG A 56 4.49 -1.81 -0.69
C ARG A 56 3.90 -1.82 0.72
N TYR A 57 4.45 -1.02 1.63
CA TYR A 57 3.92 -0.91 2.99
C TYR A 57 2.52 -0.31 3.01
N GLN A 58 2.24 0.69 2.18
CA GLN A 58 0.91 1.27 2.06
C GLN A 58 -0.13 0.25 1.63
N VAL A 59 0.15 -0.54 0.58
CA VAL A 59 -0.76 -1.60 0.10
C VAL A 59 -1.00 -2.65 1.18
N SER A 60 0.08 -3.11 1.84
CA SER A 60 -0.01 -4.08 2.94
C SER A 60 -0.87 -3.56 4.10
N LEU A 61 -0.65 -2.30 4.52
CA LEU A 61 -1.39 -1.68 5.61
C LEU A 61 -2.88 -1.53 5.28
N VAL A 62 -3.21 -1.05 4.09
CA VAL A 62 -4.61 -0.92 3.65
C VAL A 62 -5.29 -2.28 3.61
N GLY A 63 -4.63 -3.29 3.07
CA GLY A 63 -5.15 -4.67 3.05
C GLY A 63 -5.41 -5.21 4.46
N TYR A 64 -4.45 -5.04 5.37
CA TYR A 64 -4.58 -5.44 6.77
C TYR A 64 -5.77 -4.77 7.47
N LEU A 65 -5.95 -3.46 7.27
CA LEU A 65 -7.06 -2.71 7.87
C LEU A 65 -8.41 -3.19 7.32
N GLN A 66 -8.51 -3.42 6.02
CA GLN A 66 -9.73 -3.94 5.39
C GLN A 66 -10.08 -5.34 5.91
N GLU A 67 -9.10 -6.23 6.09
CA GLU A 67 -9.34 -7.56 6.66
C GLU A 67 -9.80 -7.48 8.12
N LYS A 68 -9.21 -6.59 8.91
CA LYS A 68 -9.60 -6.36 10.31
C LYS A 68 -11.05 -5.87 10.41
N GLU A 69 -11.46 -4.93 9.57
CA GLU A 69 -12.84 -4.43 9.50
C GLU A 69 -13.83 -5.53 9.11
N LYS A 70 -13.51 -6.33 8.09
CA LYS A 70 -14.34 -7.47 7.67
C LYS A 70 -14.53 -8.49 8.79
N LYS A 71 -13.47 -8.84 9.52
CA LYS A 71 -13.55 -9.75 10.67
C LYS A 71 -14.42 -9.17 11.78
N ALA A 72 -14.26 -7.89 12.11
CA ALA A 72 -15.09 -7.24 13.11
C ALA A 72 -16.59 -7.25 12.73
N ALA A 73 -16.90 -6.95 11.46
CA ALA A 73 -18.26 -7.01 10.95
C ALA A 73 -18.85 -8.43 10.99
N GLN A 74 -18.07 -9.46 10.62
CA GLN A 74 -18.48 -10.86 10.69
C GLN A 74 -18.77 -11.29 12.13
N THR A 75 -17.90 -10.93 13.07
CA THR A 75 -18.11 -11.24 14.50
C THR A 75 -19.37 -10.56 15.03
N ALA A 76 -19.59 -9.28 14.71
CA ALA A 76 -20.80 -8.56 15.11
C ALA A 76 -22.08 -9.20 14.52
N GLN A 77 -22.05 -9.60 13.24
CA GLN A 77 -23.15 -10.31 12.60
C GLN A 77 -23.44 -11.66 13.27
N ALA A 78 -22.39 -12.43 13.59
CA ALA A 78 -22.53 -13.72 14.28
C ALA A 78 -23.15 -13.55 15.67
N GLN A 79 -22.70 -12.54 16.44
CA GLN A 79 -23.27 -12.21 17.75
C GLN A 79 -24.75 -11.78 17.65
N ALA A 80 -25.11 -10.95 16.66
CA ALA A 80 -26.49 -10.55 16.43
C ALA A 80 -27.39 -11.73 16.02
N ALA A 81 -26.86 -12.67 15.23
CA ALA A 81 -27.59 -13.89 14.85
C ALA A 81 -27.85 -14.80 16.05
N LEU A 82 -26.85 -14.98 16.93
CA LEU A 82 -27.01 -15.74 18.18
C LEU A 82 -28.06 -15.09 19.10
N GLY A 83 -28.02 -13.77 19.27
CA GLY A 83 -28.99 -13.03 20.11
C GLY A 83 -30.45 -13.13 19.65
N ARG A 84 -30.72 -13.41 18.36
CA ARG A 84 -32.08 -13.68 17.86
C ARG A 84 -32.60 -15.09 18.17
N GLY A 85 -31.71 -16.04 18.47
CA GLY A 85 -32.05 -17.46 18.65
C GLY A 85 -32.29 -17.89 20.10
N TYR A 86 -31.88 -17.09 21.09
CA TYR A 86 -32.11 -17.40 22.51
C TYR A 86 -33.41 -16.77 23.01
N PRO A 87 -34.36 -17.55 23.57
CA PRO A 87 -35.44 -16.97 24.34
C PRO A 87 -34.85 -16.25 25.56
N THR A 88 -35.27 -15.02 25.80
CA THR A 88 -34.79 -14.17 26.90
C THR A 88 -35.21 -14.76 28.25
N VAL A 89 -34.50 -15.76 28.76
CA VAL A 89 -34.51 -16.07 30.19
C VAL A 89 -33.60 -15.08 30.89
N ALA A 90 -34.14 -14.37 31.88
CA ALA A 90 -33.38 -13.47 32.71
C ALA A 90 -32.22 -14.22 33.39
N PRO A 91 -31.03 -13.60 33.54
CA PRO A 91 -29.85 -14.27 34.08
C PRO A 91 -30.01 -14.79 35.52
N ASP A 92 -31.08 -14.44 36.25
CA ASP A 92 -31.34 -14.91 37.62
C ASP A 92 -31.98 -16.31 37.71
N LEU A 93 -32.50 -16.84 36.60
CA LEU A 93 -33.21 -18.13 36.55
C LEU A 93 -32.31 -19.32 36.21
N ALA A 94 -31.06 -19.09 35.79
CA ALA A 94 -30.14 -20.14 35.36
C ALA A 94 -29.28 -20.74 36.48
N LEU A 95 -29.35 -20.21 37.71
CA LEU A 95 -28.48 -20.59 38.83
C LEU A 95 -29.22 -21.24 40.01
N ASN A 96 -30.53 -21.48 39.91
CA ASN A 96 -31.35 -22.09 40.96
C ASN A 96 -32.13 -23.32 40.46
N LEU A 97 -31.43 -24.27 39.84
CA LEU A 97 -31.88 -25.67 39.76
C LEU A 97 -30.80 -26.52 40.42
N ASP A 98 -30.95 -26.72 41.73
CA ASP A 98 -30.69 -27.95 42.50
C ASP A 98 -30.71 -27.63 44.00
#